data_AF-A0AAD7M8F2-F1
#
_entry.id   AF-A0AAD7M8F2-F1
#
_cell.length_a   1.000
_cell.length_b   1.000
_cell.length_c   1.000
_cell.angle_alpha   90.00
_cell.angle_beta   90.00
_cell.angle_gamma   90.00
#
_symmetry.space_group_name_H-M   'P 1'
#
loop_
_entity.id
_entity.type
_entity.pdbx_description
1 polymer ?
#
loop_
_entity_poly.entity_id
_entity_poly.type
_entity_poly.pdbx_seq_one_letter_code
_entity_poly.pdbx_strand_id
1 'polypeptide(L)'
;DGRRRCRVCNKDVAGPDRQNHMGKHIMLSMRQVAEKNITSPLATEYPCGFCGNSMENGSCNIEIKHGKAVSSCPDTYQFLVSAASKASGTHPCTNVPMRCPLACNTIQWKYNMERHLADQHPDWQETTSRDIKDKLSADLSISHEEECRLGVPDAARKSQPDMSVESVGPVTGDKRTPTSPAGTPRAPCVLRASRRRVEEFVLETGSVESTATTGRDSESEDVFIA
;
A
#
# COMPACT_ATOMS: atom_id res chain seq x y z
N ASP A 1 11.99 7.32 18.28
CA ASP A 1 11.41 7.73 16.98
C ASP A 1 10.96 6.62 16.03
N GLY A 2 11.47 5.38 16.12
CA GLY A 2 10.94 4.26 15.32
C GLY A 2 11.01 4.46 13.79
N ARG A 3 11.79 5.44 13.31
CA ARG A 3 11.98 5.74 11.90
C ARG A 3 12.86 4.66 11.28
N ARG A 4 12.56 4.29 10.03
CA ARG A 4 13.39 3.39 9.24
C ARG A 4 13.58 3.96 7.84
N ARG A 5 14.76 3.71 7.28
CA ARG A 5 15.10 4.09 5.92
C ARG A 5 14.32 3.25 4.92
N CYS A 6 13.67 3.89 3.96
CA CYS A 6 13.03 3.21 2.83
C CYS A 6 14.09 2.69 1.85
N ARG A 7 14.03 1.41 1.47
CA ARG A 7 15.00 0.82 0.51
C ARG A 7 14.85 1.33 -0.92
N VAL A 8 13.67 1.83 -1.25
CA VAL A 8 13.33 2.29 -2.61
C VAL A 8 13.86 3.70 -2.87
N CYS A 9 13.80 4.62 -1.88
CA CYS A 9 14.20 6.01 -2.07
C CYS A 9 15.12 6.60 -0.99
N ASN A 10 15.63 5.77 -0.06
CA ASN A 10 16.53 6.15 1.03
C ASN A 10 16.02 7.21 2.02
N LYS A 11 14.73 7.55 1.99
CA LYS A 11 14.14 8.49 2.97
C LYS A 11 13.89 7.80 4.30
N ASP A 12 14.14 8.50 5.41
CA ASP A 12 13.77 8.04 6.74
C ASP A 12 12.29 8.33 7.02
N VAL A 13 11.52 7.26 7.25
CA VAL A 13 10.05 7.32 7.38
C VAL A 13 9.65 6.83 8.76
N ALA A 14 8.78 7.59 9.44
CA ALA A 14 8.21 7.20 10.73
C ALA A 14 7.31 5.97 10.58
N GLY A 15 7.33 5.06 11.56
CA GLY A 15 6.59 3.79 11.54
C GLY A 15 5.15 3.87 10.99
N PRO A 16 4.28 4.77 11.52
CA PRO A 16 2.91 4.92 11.04
C PRO A 16 2.77 5.36 9.58
N ASP A 17 3.77 6.06 9.04
CA ASP A 17 3.74 6.59 7.67
C ASP A 17 4.31 5.62 6.63
N ARG A 18 4.91 4.50 7.06
CA ARG A 18 5.61 3.57 6.16
C ARG A 18 4.67 2.90 5.15
N GLN A 19 3.43 2.61 5.53
CA GLN A 19 2.43 2.04 4.63
C GLN A 19 2.10 2.98 3.48
N ASN A 20 1.82 4.24 3.84
CA ASN A 20 1.48 5.26 2.86
C ASN A 20 2.67 5.56 1.94
N HIS A 21 3.87 5.58 2.52
CA HIS A 21 5.11 5.78 1.77
C HIS A 21 5.40 4.66 0.77
N MET A 22 5.33 3.39 1.20
CA MET A 22 5.58 2.26 0.30
C MET A 22 4.44 2.07 -0.72
N GLY A 23 3.19 2.26 -0.29
CA GLY A 23 2.03 2.20 -1.18
C GLY A 23 2.08 3.24 -2.29
N LYS A 24 2.63 4.43 -2.03
CA LYS A 24 2.93 5.42 -3.07
C LYS A 24 3.87 4.88 -4.13
N HIS A 25 4.98 4.26 -3.72
CA HIS A 25 5.95 3.70 -4.67
C HIS A 25 5.30 2.62 -5.55
N ILE A 26 4.58 1.69 -4.92
CA ILE A 26 3.90 0.60 -5.65
C ILE A 26 2.86 1.17 -6.62
N MET A 27 2.03 2.12 -6.17
CA MET A 27 1.00 2.75 -7.00
C MET A 27 1.59 3.45 -8.23
N LEU A 28 2.66 4.23 -8.04
CA LEU A 28 3.29 4.97 -9.14
C LEU A 28 3.96 4.01 -10.13
N SER A 29 4.58 2.93 -9.64
CA SER A 29 5.09 1.86 -10.49
C SER A 29 3.99 1.17 -11.31
N MET A 30 2.87 0.79 -10.69
CA MET A 30 1.72 0.18 -11.37
C MET A 30 1.13 1.07 -12.46
N ARG A 31 1.13 2.40 -12.23
CA ARG A 31 0.65 3.40 -13.20
C ARG A 31 1.75 3.89 -14.16
N GLN A 32 2.93 3.27 -14.14
CA GLN A 32 4.07 3.62 -14.99
C GLN A 32 4.48 5.10 -14.87
N VAL A 33 4.30 5.68 -13.69
CA VAL A 33 4.65 7.07 -13.39
C VAL A 33 6.08 7.11 -12.86
N ALA A 34 6.95 7.82 -13.57
CA ALA A 34 8.33 7.98 -13.14
C ALA A 34 8.42 8.72 -11.79
N GLU A 35 9.14 8.11 -10.85
CA GLU A 35 9.41 8.70 -9.55
C GLU A 35 10.81 9.31 -9.47
N LYS A 36 10.93 10.44 -8.76
CA LYS A 36 12.22 11.05 -8.47
C LYS A 36 12.86 10.36 -7.26
N ASN A 37 14.18 10.15 -7.33
CA ASN A 37 15.00 9.60 -6.24
C ASN A 37 14.73 8.12 -5.93
N ILE A 38 14.41 7.31 -6.93
CA ILE A 38 14.41 5.85 -6.79
C ILE A 38 15.86 5.37 -6.83
N THR A 39 16.31 4.72 -5.76
CA THR A 39 17.63 4.10 -5.65
C THR A 39 17.60 2.62 -5.94
N SER A 40 16.48 1.95 -5.67
CA SER A 40 16.29 0.52 -5.89
C SER A 40 14.98 0.29 -6.63
N PRO A 41 14.96 -0.51 -7.71
CA PRO A 41 13.72 -0.82 -8.42
C PRO A 41 12.78 -1.65 -7.54
N LEU A 42 11.48 -1.42 -7.72
CA LEU A 42 10.44 -2.29 -7.17
C LEU A 42 10.36 -3.60 -7.96
N ALA A 43 9.92 -4.66 -7.31
CA ALA A 43 9.51 -5.86 -8.03
C ALA A 43 8.32 -5.57 -8.94
N THR A 44 8.38 -6.08 -10.16
CA THR A 44 7.29 -6.00 -11.14
C THR A 44 6.15 -6.93 -10.80
N GLU A 45 6.45 -8.03 -10.11
CA GLU A 45 5.52 -9.10 -9.78
C GLU A 45 5.42 -9.25 -8.27
N TYR A 46 4.18 -9.25 -7.77
CA TYR A 46 3.86 -9.38 -6.35
C TYR A 46 4.75 -8.56 -5.40
N PRO A 47 4.87 -7.22 -5.59
CA PRO A 47 5.68 -6.40 -4.71
C PRO A 47 5.15 -6.44 -3.26
N CYS A 48 6.05 -6.56 -2.30
CA CYS A 48 5.73 -6.54 -0.90
C CYS A 48 5.35 -5.12 -0.44
N GLY A 49 4.20 -4.96 0.21
CA GLY A 49 3.76 -3.67 0.79
C GLY A 49 4.65 -3.11 1.92
N PHE A 50 5.66 -3.85 2.39
CA PHE A 50 6.63 -3.37 3.38
C PHE A 50 7.92 -2.81 2.77
N CYS A 51 8.50 -3.51 1.79
CA CYS A 51 9.82 -3.21 1.24
C CYS A 51 9.86 -3.04 -0.29
N GLY A 52 8.82 -3.46 -1.01
CA GLY A 52 8.74 -3.40 -2.46
C GLY A 52 9.42 -4.55 -3.22
N ASN A 53 10.09 -5.48 -2.53
CA ASN A 53 10.68 -6.68 -3.15
C ASN A 53 9.61 -7.73 -3.50
N SER A 54 9.95 -8.67 -4.38
CA SER A 54 9.06 -9.77 -4.77
C SER A 54 8.77 -10.70 -3.58
N MET A 55 7.53 -11.15 -3.49
CA MET A 55 7.07 -12.12 -2.49
C MET A 55 7.33 -13.58 -2.90
N GLU A 56 7.65 -13.86 -4.17
CA GLU A 56 7.72 -15.23 -4.71
C GLU A 56 8.83 -16.08 -4.08
N ASN A 57 9.95 -15.46 -3.69
CA ASN A 57 11.07 -16.16 -3.07
C ASN A 57 10.84 -16.48 -1.57
N GLY A 58 9.63 -16.28 -1.04
CA GLY A 58 9.30 -16.50 0.37
C GLY A 58 9.93 -15.51 1.36
N SER A 59 10.76 -14.57 0.87
CA SER A 59 11.46 -13.58 1.70
C SER A 59 10.51 -12.61 2.42
N CYS A 60 9.28 -12.48 1.93
CA CYS A 60 8.27 -11.54 2.41
C CYS A 60 6.90 -12.22 2.53
N ASN A 61 6.80 -13.28 3.32
CA ASN A 61 5.52 -13.92 3.63
C ASN A 61 4.68 -13.01 4.55
N ILE A 62 3.37 -13.02 4.39
CA ILE A 62 2.41 -12.14 5.08
C ILE A 62 1.25 -12.95 5.66
N GLU A 63 0.92 -12.65 6.90
CA GLU A 63 -0.17 -13.24 7.66
C GLU A 63 -0.99 -12.14 8.34
N ILE A 64 -2.24 -12.44 8.66
CA ILE A 64 -3.10 -11.56 9.45
C ILE A 64 -3.38 -12.26 10.79
N LYS A 65 -2.83 -11.73 11.89
CA LYS A 65 -3.01 -12.25 13.26
C LYS A 65 -3.69 -11.19 14.12
N HIS A 66 -4.83 -11.53 14.71
CA HIS A 66 -5.63 -10.61 15.54
C HIS A 66 -5.91 -9.26 14.84
N GLY A 67 -6.20 -9.28 13.54
CA GLY A 67 -6.44 -8.08 12.73
C GLY A 67 -5.19 -7.25 12.43
N LYS A 68 -3.99 -7.70 12.81
CA LYS A 68 -2.71 -7.05 12.51
C LYS A 68 -1.99 -7.76 11.38
N ALA A 69 -1.30 -6.99 10.55
CA ALA A 69 -0.37 -7.52 9.56
C ALA A 69 0.90 -8.04 10.26
N VAL A 70 1.27 -9.30 9.99
CA VAL A 70 2.49 -9.94 10.49
C VAL A 70 3.26 -10.48 9.29
N SER A 71 4.57 -10.25 9.22
CA SER A 71 5.37 -10.63 8.05
C SER A 71 6.76 -11.11 8.44
N SER A 72 7.34 -11.99 7.62
CA SER A 72 8.77 -12.33 7.65
C SER A 72 9.66 -11.26 7.02
N CYS A 73 9.09 -10.24 6.38
CA CYS A 73 9.85 -9.16 5.76
C CYS A 73 10.75 -8.44 6.79
N PRO A 74 12.04 -8.20 6.52
CA PRO A 74 12.94 -7.49 7.44
C PRO A 74 12.49 -6.06 7.76
N ASP A 75 11.72 -5.47 6.83
CA ASP A 75 11.20 -4.13 6.91
C ASP A 75 9.78 -4.08 7.50
N THR A 76 9.29 -5.19 8.06
CA THR A 76 7.96 -5.26 8.66
C THR A 76 7.73 -4.21 9.76
N TYR A 77 6.49 -3.78 9.89
CA TYR A 77 5.99 -2.97 11.01
C TYR A 77 4.54 -3.37 11.28
N GLN A 78 4.11 -3.24 12.53
CA GLN A 78 2.76 -3.62 12.91
C GLN A 78 1.77 -2.49 12.63
N PHE A 79 0.65 -2.84 12.01
CA PHE A 79 -0.51 -1.97 11.87
C PHE A 79 -1.80 -2.80 11.88
N LEU A 80 -2.91 -2.16 12.24
CA LEU A 80 -4.24 -2.76 12.17
C LEU A 80 -4.77 -2.68 10.75
N VAL A 81 -5.08 -3.84 10.15
CA VAL A 81 -5.59 -3.94 8.77
C VAL A 81 -6.87 -3.14 8.59
N SER A 82 -7.79 -3.20 9.56
CA SER A 82 -9.08 -2.49 9.52
C SER A 82 -8.97 -0.96 9.60
N ALA A 83 -7.89 -0.44 10.19
CA ALA A 83 -7.63 1.00 10.21
C ALA A 83 -6.95 1.43 8.90
N ALA A 84 -5.97 0.66 8.45
CA ALA A 84 -5.21 0.91 7.24
C ALA A 84 -6.00 0.68 5.93
N SER A 85 -7.12 -0.06 5.98
CA SER A 85 -8.01 -0.25 4.84
C SER A 85 -8.91 0.96 4.55
N LYS A 86 -8.91 1.98 5.44
CA LYS A 86 -9.72 3.19 5.30
C LYS A 86 -8.84 4.36 4.89
N ALA A 87 -9.05 4.86 3.68
CA ALA A 87 -8.37 6.07 3.23
C ALA A 87 -8.75 7.27 4.11
N SER A 88 -7.76 8.09 4.44
CA SER A 88 -7.94 9.34 5.18
C SER A 88 -7.16 10.49 4.53
N GLY A 89 -7.35 11.71 5.03
CA GLY A 89 -6.62 12.89 4.57
C GLY A 89 -5.10 12.76 4.72
N THR A 90 -4.65 12.12 5.81
CA THR A 90 -3.23 11.95 6.14
C THR A 90 -2.67 10.62 5.65
N HIS A 91 -3.48 9.58 5.59
CA HIS A 91 -3.11 8.23 5.11
C HIS A 91 -4.05 7.80 3.98
N PRO A 92 -3.80 8.24 2.74
CA PRO A 92 -4.64 7.89 1.60
C PRO A 92 -4.50 6.44 1.14
N CYS A 93 -3.35 5.80 1.38
CA CYS A 93 -3.09 4.43 0.95
C CYS A 93 -3.98 3.40 1.66
N THR A 94 -4.70 2.60 0.89
CA THR A 94 -5.51 1.46 1.34
C THR A 94 -4.85 0.11 1.08
N ASN A 95 -3.57 0.11 0.66
CA ASN A 95 -2.84 -1.12 0.40
C ASN A 95 -2.60 -1.91 1.69
N VAL A 96 -3.40 -2.96 1.90
CA VAL A 96 -3.34 -3.83 3.08
C VAL A 96 -3.34 -5.29 2.65
N PRO A 97 -2.83 -6.21 3.48
CA PRO A 97 -3.02 -7.62 3.23
C PRO A 97 -4.50 -7.99 3.32
N MET A 98 -4.95 -8.77 2.34
CA MET A 98 -6.30 -9.26 2.19
C MET A 98 -6.26 -10.77 1.94
N ARG A 99 -7.19 -11.50 2.57
CA ARG A 99 -7.38 -12.92 2.28
C ARG A 99 -8.18 -13.05 0.99
N CYS A 100 -7.71 -13.87 0.06
CA CYS A 100 -8.48 -14.22 -1.13
C CYS A 100 -9.81 -14.87 -0.71
N PRO A 101 -10.97 -14.37 -1.17
CA PRO A 101 -12.27 -14.93 -0.79
C PRO A 101 -12.60 -16.25 -1.50
N LEU A 102 -11.74 -16.70 -2.42
CA LEU A 102 -11.88 -17.95 -3.17
C LEU A 102 -11.16 -19.10 -2.43
N ALA A 103 -11.16 -20.29 -3.03
CA ALA A 103 -10.75 -21.54 -2.37
C ALA A 103 -9.28 -21.57 -1.89
N CYS A 104 -8.38 -20.76 -2.46
CA CYS A 104 -6.94 -20.83 -2.16
C CYS A 104 -6.56 -20.28 -0.78
N ASN A 105 -7.41 -19.43 -0.17
CA ASN A 105 -7.16 -18.81 1.13
C ASN A 105 -5.82 -18.04 1.27
N THR A 106 -5.13 -17.75 0.17
CA THR A 106 -3.84 -17.03 0.21
C THR A 106 -4.05 -15.58 0.62
N ILE A 107 -3.07 -15.00 1.32
CA ILE A 107 -3.08 -13.59 1.73
C ILE A 107 -2.21 -12.81 0.75
N GLN A 108 -2.80 -11.81 0.10
CA GLN A 108 -2.14 -10.95 -0.87
C GLN A 108 -2.36 -9.49 -0.50
N TRP A 109 -1.43 -8.61 -0.89
CA TRP A 109 -1.66 -7.17 -0.80
C TRP A 109 -2.82 -6.77 -1.72
N LYS A 110 -3.65 -5.81 -1.30
CA LYS A 110 -4.77 -5.30 -2.11
C LYS A 110 -4.35 -5.02 -3.55
N TYR A 111 -3.24 -4.31 -3.74
CA TYR A 111 -2.74 -3.93 -5.07
C TYR A 111 -2.26 -5.13 -5.91
N ASN A 112 -1.96 -6.26 -5.28
CA ASN A 112 -1.54 -7.49 -5.97
C ASN A 112 -2.72 -8.44 -6.24
N MET A 113 -3.90 -8.19 -5.64
CA MET A 113 -4.99 -9.15 -5.65
C MET A 113 -5.63 -9.32 -7.03
N GLU A 114 -5.72 -8.26 -7.85
CA GLU A 114 -6.22 -8.40 -9.23
C GLU A 114 -5.35 -9.36 -10.05
N ARG A 115 -4.02 -9.22 -9.95
CA ARG A 115 -3.07 -10.15 -10.58
C ARG A 115 -3.20 -11.56 -10.01
N HIS A 116 -3.30 -11.70 -8.69
CA HIS A 116 -3.53 -13.01 -8.05
C HIS A 116 -4.77 -13.72 -8.61
N LEU A 117 -5.88 -12.99 -8.78
CA LEU A 117 -7.10 -13.56 -9.34
C LEU A 117 -6.90 -13.98 -10.79
N ALA A 118 -6.20 -13.19 -11.60
CA ALA A 118 -5.89 -13.56 -12.99
C ALA A 118 -5.01 -14.83 -13.07
N ASP A 119 -3.98 -14.92 -12.22
CA ASP A 119 -3.01 -16.01 -12.28
C ASP A 119 -3.54 -17.33 -11.67
N GLN A 120 -4.24 -17.23 -10.53
CA GLN A 120 -4.64 -18.40 -9.74
C GLN A 120 -6.11 -18.78 -9.93
N HIS A 121 -6.92 -17.86 -10.46
CA HIS A 121 -8.36 -18.04 -10.60
C HIS A 121 -8.87 -17.45 -11.92
N PRO A 122 -8.33 -17.83 -13.10
CA PRO A 122 -8.70 -17.20 -14.38
C PRO A 122 -10.22 -17.15 -14.63
N ASP A 123 -10.95 -18.18 -14.18
CA ASP A 123 -12.40 -18.29 -14.36
C ASP A 123 -13.22 -17.75 -13.16
N TRP A 124 -12.62 -16.96 -12.28
CA TRP A 124 -13.31 -16.49 -11.05
C TRP A 124 -14.55 -15.65 -11.36
N GLN A 125 -14.51 -14.90 -12.46
CA GLN A 125 -15.64 -14.07 -12.90
C GLN A 125 -16.83 -14.89 -13.39
N GLU A 126 -16.66 -16.16 -13.72
CA GLU A 126 -17.76 -17.03 -14.14
C GLU A 126 -18.23 -17.92 -13.00
N THR A 127 -17.28 -18.51 -12.27
CA THR A 127 -17.52 -19.53 -11.25
C THR A 127 -18.01 -18.99 -9.90
N THR A 128 -17.79 -17.70 -9.63
CA THR A 128 -18.10 -17.10 -8.33
C THR A 128 -19.53 -16.54 -8.27
N SER A 129 -20.14 -16.51 -7.08
CA SER A 129 -21.46 -15.86 -6.90
C SER A 129 -21.39 -14.34 -7.13
N ARG A 130 -22.52 -13.73 -7.50
CA ARG A 130 -22.61 -12.27 -7.71
C ARG A 130 -22.20 -11.49 -6.46
N ASP A 131 -22.66 -11.90 -5.28
CA ASP A 131 -22.38 -11.19 -4.03
C ASP A 131 -20.87 -11.15 -3.72
N ILE A 132 -20.15 -12.23 -3.98
CA ILE A 132 -18.69 -12.27 -3.77
C ILE A 132 -17.99 -11.38 -4.82
N LYS A 133 -18.45 -11.37 -6.08
CA LYS A 133 -17.89 -10.50 -7.11
C LYS A 133 -18.06 -9.03 -6.77
N ASP A 134 -19.26 -8.63 -6.37
CA ASP A 134 -19.58 -7.23 -6.04
C ASP A 134 -18.74 -6.78 -4.82
N LYS A 135 -18.64 -7.63 -3.80
CA LYS A 135 -17.82 -7.35 -2.62
C LYS A 135 -16.33 -7.26 -2.95
N LEU A 136 -15.81 -8.23 -3.69
CA LEU A 136 -14.40 -8.26 -4.07
C LEU A 136 -14.05 -7.07 -4.96
N SER A 137 -14.89 -6.74 -5.94
CA SER A 137 -14.72 -5.55 -6.79
C SER A 137 -14.67 -4.27 -5.96
N ALA A 138 -15.57 -4.11 -4.98
CA ALA A 138 -15.56 -2.97 -4.07
C ALA A 138 -14.27 -2.91 -3.23
N ASP A 139 -13.83 -4.02 -2.65
CA ASP A 139 -12.63 -4.10 -1.82
C ASP A 139 -11.34 -3.83 -2.63
N LEU A 140 -11.30 -4.24 -3.90
CA LEU A 140 -10.16 -4.04 -4.81
C LEU A 140 -10.10 -2.66 -5.43
N SER A 141 -11.24 -1.98 -5.54
CA SER A 141 -11.30 -0.65 -6.15
C SER A 141 -10.33 0.33 -5.48
N ILE A 142 -9.50 0.98 -6.31
CA ILE A 142 -8.58 2.04 -5.90
C ILE A 142 -9.28 3.35 -6.27
N SER A 143 -9.60 4.15 -5.25
CA SER A 143 -10.37 5.37 -5.50
C SER A 143 -9.55 6.43 -6.23
N HIS A 144 -10.22 7.25 -7.02
CA HIS A 144 -9.59 8.40 -7.70
C HIS A 144 -8.87 9.34 -6.72
N GLU A 145 -9.46 9.57 -5.55
CA GLU A 145 -8.89 10.40 -4.49
C GLU A 145 -7.60 9.81 -3.91
N GLU A 146 -7.56 8.49 -3.73
CA GLU A 146 -6.37 7.76 -3.27
C GLU A 146 -5.23 7.90 -4.27
N GLU A 147 -5.46 7.63 -5.56
CA GLU A 147 -4.45 7.78 -6.61
C GLU A 147 -3.89 9.20 -6.66
N CYS A 148 -4.77 10.20 -6.65
CA CYS A 148 -4.39 11.60 -6.66
C CYS A 148 -3.53 11.97 -5.44
N ARG A 149 -3.92 11.53 -4.23
CA ARG A 149 -3.16 11.82 -3.01
C ARG A 149 -1.83 11.07 -2.94
N LEU A 150 -1.71 9.92 -3.60
CA LEU A 150 -0.44 9.22 -3.78
C LEU A 150 0.42 9.85 -4.89
N GLY A 151 -0.12 10.81 -5.65
CA GLY A 151 0.61 11.61 -6.62
C GLY A 151 0.55 11.07 -8.05
N VAL A 152 -0.41 10.20 -8.36
CA VAL A 152 -0.69 9.77 -9.74
C VAL A 152 -1.27 10.96 -10.52
N PRO A 153 -0.64 11.40 -11.62
CA PRO A 153 -1.16 12.50 -12.42
C PRO A 153 -2.39 12.07 -13.22
N ASP A 154 -3.31 13.00 -13.45
CA ASP A 154 -4.55 12.75 -14.19
C ASP A 154 -4.33 12.19 -15.59
N ALA A 155 -3.21 12.54 -16.23
CA ALA A 155 -2.85 12.06 -17.57
C ALA A 155 -2.50 10.56 -17.58
N ALA A 156 -1.82 10.05 -16.55
CA ALA A 156 -1.40 8.65 -16.49
C ALA A 156 -2.57 7.67 -16.25
N ARG A 157 -3.72 8.18 -15.79
CA ARG A 157 -4.92 7.36 -15.61
C ARG A 157 -5.63 7.05 -16.93
N LYS A 158 -5.63 8.00 -17.86
CA LYS A 158 -6.36 7.88 -19.14
C LYS A 158 -5.69 6.93 -20.12
N SER A 159 -4.40 6.66 -19.94
CA SER A 159 -3.60 5.83 -20.84
C SER A 159 -3.66 4.35 -20.53
N GLN A 160 -4.32 3.93 -19.45
CA GLN A 160 -4.56 2.51 -19.22
C GLN A 160 -5.67 2.08 -20.18
N PRO A 161 -5.40 1.14 -21.11
CA PRO A 161 -6.46 0.57 -21.91
C PRO A 161 -7.50 0.02 -20.95
N ASP A 162 -8.76 0.40 -21.14
CA ASP A 162 -9.84 -0.17 -20.38
C ASP A 162 -9.80 -1.68 -20.62
N MET A 163 -9.35 -2.44 -19.61
CA MET A 163 -9.36 -3.89 -19.64
C MET A 163 -10.79 -4.44 -19.54
N SER A 164 -11.81 -3.59 -19.68
CA SER A 164 -13.13 -4.01 -20.14
C SER A 164 -12.98 -4.76 -21.45
N VAL A 165 -12.85 -6.08 -21.34
CA VAL A 165 -13.02 -7.06 -22.41
C VAL A 165 -14.22 -6.62 -23.24
N GLU A 166 -13.97 -6.25 -24.50
CA GLU A 166 -15.03 -6.03 -25.49
C GLU A 166 -15.84 -7.32 -25.58
N SER A 167 -16.96 -7.33 -24.87
CA SER A 167 -17.95 -8.39 -24.93
C SER A 167 -18.68 -8.19 -26.26
N VAL A 168 -18.20 -8.88 -27.30
CA VAL A 168 -18.84 -8.90 -28.61
C VAL A 168 -20.16 -9.67 -28.48
N GLY A 169 -21.20 -8.98 -28.05
CA GLY A 169 -22.59 -9.46 -28.02
C GLY A 169 -23.37 -8.94 -29.24
N PRO A 170 -24.32 -9.73 -29.79
CA PRO A 170 -25.11 -9.31 -30.94
C PRO A 170 -26.11 -8.21 -30.57
N VAL A 171 -26.04 -7.11 -31.32
CA VAL A 171 -26.92 -5.95 -31.22
C VAL A 171 -28.34 -6.33 -31.65
N THR A 172 -29.29 -6.29 -30.72
CA THR A 172 -30.70 -6.10 -31.08
C THR A 172 -31.37 -5.10 -30.13
N GLY A 173 -31.88 -4.02 -30.74
CA GLY A 173 -33.16 -3.43 -30.37
C GLY A 173 -33.32 -2.62 -29.07
N ASP A 174 -33.34 -1.30 -29.28
CA ASP A 174 -34.47 -0.42 -28.93
C ASP A 174 -34.37 0.61 -27.77
N LYS A 175 -35.06 1.72 -28.06
CA LYS A 175 -34.98 3.09 -27.58
C LYS A 175 -35.56 3.35 -26.17
N ARG A 176 -34.85 4.17 -25.37
CA ARG A 176 -35.29 5.51 -24.89
C ARG A 176 -34.35 6.08 -23.82
N THR A 177 -33.92 7.32 -24.03
CA THR A 177 -32.99 8.07 -23.16
C THR A 177 -33.74 9.03 -22.23
N PRO A 178 -33.48 9.03 -20.91
CA PRO A 178 -33.82 10.15 -20.02
C PRO A 178 -32.66 11.13 -19.93
N THR A 179 -32.95 12.41 -20.14
CA THR A 179 -32.01 13.53 -20.07
C THR A 179 -31.66 13.84 -18.61
N SER A 180 -30.44 13.50 -18.18
CA SER A 180 -29.91 13.88 -16.86
C SER A 180 -29.33 15.30 -16.85
N PRO A 181 -29.43 16.04 -15.72
CA PRO A 181 -28.99 17.42 -15.61
C PRO A 181 -27.46 17.55 -15.60
N ALA A 182 -26.99 18.65 -16.18
CA ALA A 182 -25.58 19.01 -16.34
C ALA A 182 -24.85 19.03 -14.98
N GLY A 183 -23.97 18.05 -14.76
CA GLY A 183 -23.07 18.01 -13.62
C GLY A 183 -22.00 19.11 -13.74
N THR A 184 -21.86 19.93 -12.69
CA THR A 184 -20.78 20.90 -12.56
C THR A 184 -19.40 20.25 -12.71
N PRO A 185 -18.45 20.88 -13.41
CA PRO A 185 -17.12 20.34 -13.63
C PRO A 185 -16.42 20.12 -12.28
N ARG A 186 -16.02 18.86 -12.01
CA ARG A 186 -15.18 18.53 -10.85
C ARG A 186 -13.87 19.31 -10.98
N ALA A 187 -13.53 20.08 -9.94
CA ALA A 187 -12.27 20.81 -9.90
C ALA A 187 -11.10 19.82 -10.08
N PRO A 188 -10.06 20.19 -10.85
CA PRO A 188 -8.85 19.39 -10.95
C PRO A 188 -8.32 19.10 -9.54
N CYS A 189 -7.68 17.94 -9.34
CA CYS A 189 -7.06 17.60 -8.07
C CYS A 189 -5.81 18.47 -7.85
N VAL A 190 -6.02 19.77 -7.67
CA VAL A 190 -4.99 20.68 -7.25
C VAL A 190 -4.88 20.45 -5.75
N LEU A 191 -3.95 19.59 -5.35
CA LEU A 191 -3.54 19.45 -3.96
C LEU A 191 -3.27 20.86 -3.44
N ARG A 192 -4.22 21.43 -2.67
CA ARG A 192 -3.98 22.66 -1.94
C ARG A 192 -2.82 22.34 -1.03
N ALA A 193 -1.65 22.89 -1.32
CA ALA A 193 -0.46 22.74 -0.50
C ALA A 193 -0.88 23.11 0.94
N SER A 194 -1.01 22.09 1.78
CA SER A 194 -1.38 22.28 3.17
C SER A 194 -0.22 23.02 3.79
N ARG A 195 -0.37 24.34 3.95
CA ARG A 195 0.60 25.20 4.63
C ARG A 195 0.67 24.70 6.07
N ARG A 196 1.55 23.74 6.35
CA ARG A 196 1.95 23.45 7.72
C ARG A 196 2.57 24.72 8.25
N ARG A 197 1.93 25.34 9.24
CA ARG A 197 2.51 26.40 10.06
C ARG A 197 3.79 25.80 10.66
N VAL A 198 4.93 26.26 10.18
CA VAL A 198 6.23 25.94 10.78
C VAL A 198 6.24 26.72 12.09
N GLU A 199 5.95 26.06 13.21
CA GLU A 199 6.30 26.62 14.51
C GLU A 199 7.80 26.43 14.68
N GLU A 200 8.50 27.56 14.63
CA GLU A 200 9.92 27.70 14.87
C GLU A 200 10.19 27.39 16.35
N PHE A 201 10.58 26.14 16.62
CA PHE A 201 10.93 25.69 17.96
C PHE A 201 12.39 26.09 18.24
N VAL A 202 12.57 27.19 18.96
CA VAL A 202 13.86 27.64 19.49
C VAL A 202 14.32 26.62 20.54
N LEU A 203 15.35 25.84 20.21
CA LEU A 203 16.02 24.95 21.16
C LEU A 203 17.07 25.77 21.93
N GLU A 204 16.75 26.07 23.20
CA GLU A 204 17.77 26.48 24.17
C GLU A 204 18.74 25.32 24.42
N THR A 205 20.02 25.59 24.21
CA THR A 205 21.13 24.68 24.44
C THR A 205 21.41 24.56 25.94
N GLY A 206 20.90 23.51 26.57
CA GLY A 206 21.29 23.08 27.92
C GLY A 206 22.51 22.16 27.87
N SER A 207 23.67 22.70 28.22
CA SER A 207 24.91 21.95 28.45
C SER A 207 24.79 21.17 29.76
N VAL A 208 24.92 19.84 29.71
CA VAL A 208 25.09 19.00 30.90
C VAL A 208 26.36 18.17 30.75
N GLU A 209 27.36 18.54 31.54
CA GLU A 209 28.49 17.70 31.92
C GLU A 209 27.98 16.50 32.71
N SER A 210 28.50 15.30 32.44
CA SER A 210 28.56 14.22 33.44
C SER A 210 29.57 13.12 33.03
N THR A 211 30.75 13.26 33.62
CA THR A 211 31.51 12.23 34.36
C THR A 211 31.56 10.80 33.82
N ALA A 212 32.78 10.42 33.45
CA ALA A 212 33.26 9.05 33.35
C ALA A 212 33.02 8.27 34.66
N THR A 213 32.59 7.01 34.55
CA THR A 213 32.73 6.04 35.63
C THR A 213 33.31 4.75 35.06
N THR A 214 34.50 4.45 35.57
CA THR A 214 35.32 3.26 35.40
C THR A 214 34.67 2.00 35.96
N GLY A 215 34.88 0.88 35.26
CA GLY A 215 35.24 -0.41 35.85
C GLY A 215 34.14 -1.29 36.43
N ARG A 216 34.00 -2.50 35.88
CA ARG A 216 34.10 -3.75 36.65
C ARG A 216 34.16 -4.96 35.71
N ASP A 217 35.29 -5.64 35.81
CA ASP A 217 35.47 -7.07 35.56
C ASP A 217 34.62 -7.91 36.54
N SER A 218 34.44 -9.19 36.19
CA SER A 218 33.87 -10.34 36.94
C SER A 218 32.65 -10.94 36.24
N GLU A 219 32.45 -12.25 36.12
CA GLU A 219 33.23 -13.45 36.39
C GLU A 219 32.45 -14.60 35.71
N SER A 220 33.18 -15.65 35.40
CA SER A 220 32.73 -16.96 34.94
C SER A 220 31.78 -17.64 35.93
N GLU A 221 30.71 -18.29 35.45
CA GLU A 221 30.19 -19.51 36.06
C GLU A 221 29.76 -20.52 34.99
N ASP A 222 30.53 -21.61 34.95
CA ASP A 222 30.14 -22.91 34.42
C ASP A 222 28.95 -23.47 35.22
N VAL A 223 27.92 -23.95 34.53
CA VAL A 223 26.93 -24.84 35.15
C VAL A 223 26.71 -26.05 34.24
N PHE A 224 27.33 -27.15 34.64
CA PHE A 224 26.96 -28.53 34.31
C PHE A 224 25.63 -28.88 35.00
N ILE A 225 24.65 -29.43 34.27
CA ILE A 225 23.70 -30.39 34.84
C ILE A 225 23.46 -31.53 33.84
N ALA A 226 23.77 -32.72 34.35
CA ALA A 226 23.44 -34.12 34.02
C ALA A 226 22.62 -34.45 32.76
#